data_AF-A0A966WIJ1-F1
#
_entry.id   AF-A0A966WIJ1-F1
#
_cell.length_a   1.000
_cell.length_b   1.000
_cell.length_c   1.000
_cell.angle_alpha   90.00
_cell.angle_beta   90.00
_cell.angle_gamma   90.00
#
_symmetry.space_group_name_H-M   'P 1'
#
loop_
_entity.id
_entity.type
_entity.pdbx_description
1 polymer ?
#
loop_
_entity_poly.entity_id
_entity_poly.type
_entity_poly.pdbx_seq_one_letter_code
_entity_poly.pdbx_strand_id
1 'polypeptide(L)' 'MVGEYNYGTGRRKSSVARVFIKSGKGKFLVNGKSLDQYFARETGRMMVMQPLVLTSHNSTFDIMVNV' A
#
# COMPACT_ATOMS: atom_id res chain seq x y z
N MET A 1 -3.24 -22.96 -7.63
CA MET A 1 -2.92 -21.57 -8.02
C MET A 1 -3.45 -20.63 -6.96
N VAL A 2 -2.63 -20.31 -5.96
CA VAL A 2 -2.90 -19.22 -5.01
C VAL A 2 -2.53 -17.96 -5.77
N GLY A 3 -3.53 -17.13 -6.11
CA GLY A 3 -3.41 -16.06 -7.11
C GLY A 3 -2.24 -15.11 -6.88
N GLU A 4 -1.74 -14.53 -7.97
CA GLU A 4 -0.56 -13.65 -8.12
C GLU A 4 -0.54 -12.40 -7.20
N TYR A 5 -0.54 -12.62 -5.89
CA TYR A 5 -0.42 -11.58 -4.89
C TYR A 5 0.88 -11.79 -4.13
N ASN A 6 1.80 -10.84 -4.27
CA ASN A 6 2.98 -10.74 -3.44
C ASN A 6 2.55 -10.25 -2.05
N TYR A 7 2.74 -11.10 -1.05
CA TYR A 7 2.37 -10.79 0.33
C TYR A 7 3.56 -10.23 1.11
N GLY A 8 3.30 -9.18 1.90
CA GLY A 8 4.27 -8.60 2.83
C GLY A 8 3.61 -8.21 4.15
N THR A 9 4.37 -8.24 5.24
CA THR A 9 3.92 -7.74 6.55
C THR A 9 4.83 -6.61 7.02
N GLY A 10 4.26 -5.45 7.32
CA GLY A 10 4.94 -4.33 7.96
C GLY A 10 4.55 -4.20 9.44
N ARG A 11 5.48 -3.79 10.30
CA ARG A 11 5.22 -3.56 11.73
C ARG A 11 5.85 -2.23 12.15
N ARG A 12 5.09 -1.39 12.85
CA ARG A 12 5.60 -0.12 13.42
C ARG A 12 4.93 0.15 14.76
N LYS A 13 5.74 0.30 15.82
CA LYS A 13 5.25 0.41 17.22
C LYS A 13 4.34 -0.78 17.53
N SER A 14 3.08 -0.53 17.91
CA SER A 14 2.06 -1.54 18.16
C SER A 14 1.21 -1.92 16.93
N SER A 15 1.43 -1.27 15.77
CA SER A 15 0.61 -1.47 14.57
C SER A 15 1.22 -2.52 13.63
N VAL A 16 0.37 -3.38 13.05
CA VAL A 16 0.75 -4.42 12.08
C VAL A 16 -0.04 -4.22 10.79
N ALA A 17 0.65 -4.11 9.67
CA ALA A 17 0.06 -3.96 8.34
C ALA A 17 0.31 -5.21 7.50
N ARG A 18 -0.75 -5.82 6.98
CA ARG A 18 -0.69 -6.90 5.99
C ARG A 18 -0.90 -6.29 4.61
N VAL A 19 0.09 -6.42 3.75
CA VAL A 19 0.16 -5.81 2.43
C VAL A 19 0.07 -6.92 1.38
N PHE A 20 -0.81 -6.73 0.41
CA PHE A 20 -0.97 -7.59 -0.76
C PHE A 20 -0.72 -6.74 -2.00
N ILE A 21 0.26 -7.13 -2.81
CA ILE A 21 0.68 -6.40 -3.99
C ILE A 21 0.44 -7.28 -5.22
N LYS A 22 -0.15 -6.71 -6.26
CA LYS A 22 -0.38 -7.36 -7.55
C LYS A 22 -0.01 -6.41 -8.68
N SER A 23 0.48 -6.92 -9.80
CA SER A 23 0.65 -6.12 -11.03
C SER A 23 -0.72 -5.64 -11.53
N GLY A 24 -0.88 -4.34 -11.71
CA GLY A 24 -2.20 -3.74 -11.90
C GLY A 24 -2.16 -2.30 -12.43
N LYS A 25 -3.14 -1.49 -12.03
CA LYS A 25 -3.38 -0.14 -12.53
C LYS A 25 -2.97 0.97 -11.55
N GLY A 26 -2.26 0.64 -10.47
CA GLY A 26 -1.83 1.61 -9.46
C GLY A 26 -2.86 1.86 -8.36
N LYS A 27 -3.82 0.96 -8.16
CA LYS A 27 -4.87 1.14 -7.16
C LYS A 27 -4.32 0.91 -5.75
N PHE A 28 -4.31 1.95 -4.92
CA PHE A 28 -3.88 1.87 -3.53
C PHE A 28 -5.09 1.92 -2.58
N LEU A 29 -5.33 0.84 -1.84
CA LEU A 29 -6.42 0.72 -0.86
C LEU A 29 -5.89 0.34 0.52
N VAL A 30 -6.38 1.02 1.56
CA VAL A 30 -6.09 0.72 2.97
C VAL A 30 -7.42 0.52 3.71
N ASN A 31 -7.64 -0.66 4.28
CA ASN A 31 -8.88 -1.04 4.97
C ASN A 31 -10.14 -0.71 4.14
N GLY A 32 -10.08 -0.95 2.83
CA GLY A 32 -11.16 -0.70 1.86
C GLY A 32 -11.35 0.77 1.45
N LYS A 33 -10.54 1.70 1.98
CA LYS A 33 -10.59 3.14 1.67
C LYS A 33 -9.40 3.56 0.81
N SER A 34 -9.52 4.67 0.08
CA SER A 34 -8.40 5.26 -0.64
C SER A 34 -7.37 5.84 0.33
N LEU A 35 -6.12 5.99 -0.13
CA LEU A 35 -5.04 6.57 0.67
C LEU A 35 -5.42 7.94 1.26
N ASP A 36 -6.06 8.79 0.46
CA ASP A 36 -6.50 10.13 0.86
C ASP A 36 -7.57 10.12 1.94
N GLN A 37 -8.46 9.13 1.90
CA GLN A 37 -9.53 9.00 2.88
C GLN A 37 -9.04 8.36 4.19
N TYR A 38 -8.05 7.46 4.12
CA TYR A 38 -7.50 6.79 5.29
C TYR A 38 -6.50 7.68 6.05
N PHE A 39 -5.59 8.33 5.32
CA PHE A 39 -4.59 9.22 5.91
C PHE A 39 -5.04 10.68 5.81
N ALA A 40 -5.65 11.18 6.88
CA ALA A 40 -6.04 12.59 6.98
C ALA A 40 -4.83 13.57 6.93
N ARG A 41 -3.63 13.09 7.26
CA ARG A 41 -2.40 13.90 7.25
C ARG A 41 -1.60 13.67 5.97
N GLU A 42 -1.22 14.76 5.31
CA GLU A 42 -0.40 14.73 4.09
C GLU A 42 0.97 14.08 4.29
N THR A 43 1.62 14.32 5.43
CA THR A 43 2.89 13.67 5.78
C THR A 43 2.79 12.14 5.80
N GLY A 44 1.64 11.60 6.22
CA GLY A 44 1.36 10.16 6.18
C GLY A 44 1.27 9.63 4.75
N ARG A 45 0.61 10.38 3.86
CA ARG A 45 0.49 10.05 2.43
C ARG A 45 1.85 10.05 1.74
N MET A 46 2.66 11.07 2.00
CA MET A 46 4.01 11.18 1.44
C MET A 46 4.89 9.98 1.84
N MET A 47 4.90 9.60 3.12
CA MET A 47 5.73 8.49 3.59
C MET A 47 5.36 7.14 2.96
N VAL A 48 4.06 6.89 2.72
CA VAL A 48 3.62 5.64 2.09
C VAL A 48 4.00 5.59 0.60
N MET A 49 4.05 6.75 -0.07
CA MET A 49 4.38 6.86 -1.50
C MET A 49 5.88 6.84 -1.80
N GLN A 50 6.73 7.30 -0.87
CA GLN A 50 8.20 7.31 -1.03
C GLN A 50 8.81 6.03 -1.61
N PRO A 51 8.50 4.81 -1.11
CA PRO A 51 9.08 3.59 -1.67
C PRO A 51 8.67 3.33 -3.13
N LEU A 52 7.42 3.66 -3.50
CA LEU A 52 6.93 3.49 -4.87
C LEU A 52 7.56 4.50 -5.83
N VAL A 53 7.81 5.71 -5.36
CA VAL A 53 8.53 6.76 -6.11
C VAL A 53 9.98 6.36 -6.31
N LEU A 54 10.66 5.86 -5.27
CA LEU A 54 12.05 5.42 -5.34
C LEU A 54 12.25 4.33 -6.39
N THR A 55 11.33 3.37 -6.48
CA THR A 55 11.40 2.28 -7.47
C THR A 55 10.73 2.64 -8.80
N SER A 56 10.25 3.87 -8.99
CA SER A 56 9.54 4.32 -10.20
C SER A 56 8.34 3.44 -10.59
N HIS A 57 7.64 2.88 -9.60
CA HIS A 57 6.52 1.94 -9.79
C HIS A 57 5.16 2.51 -9.36
N ASN A 58 4.99 3.82 -9.49
CA ASN A 58 3.87 4.55 -8.91
C ASN A 58 2.48 4.14 -9.47
N SER A 59 2.44 3.60 -10.70
CA SER A 59 1.20 3.18 -11.38
C SER A 59 1.19 1.72 -11.81
N THR A 60 2.23 0.95 -11.45
CA THR A 60 2.44 -0.42 -11.95
C THR A 60 1.75 -1.47 -11.09
N PHE A 61 1.52 -1.19 -9.81
CA PHE A 61 1.03 -2.17 -8.84
C PHE A 61 -0.27 -1.74 -8.17
N ASP A 62 -1.21 -2.67 -8.08
CA ASP A 62 -2.35 -2.58 -7.18
C ASP A 62 -1.95 -3.08 -5.80
N ILE A 63 -2.17 -2.25 -4.78
CA ILE A 63 -1.75 -2.47 -3.41
C ILE A 63 -2.99 -2.46 -2.52
N MET A 64 -3.21 -3.56 -1.83
CA MET A 64 -4.28 -3.71 -0.84
C MET A 64 -3.66 -3.93 0.54
N VAL A 65 -4.00 -3.08 1.49
CA VAL A 65 -3.43 -3.13 2.84
C VAL A 65 -4.55 -3.33 3.86
N ASN A 66 -4.34 -4.28 4.77
CA ASN A 66 -5.13 -4.45 5.99
C ASN A 66 -4.25 -4.14 7.21
N VAL A 67 -4.55 -3.05 7.90
CA VAL A 67 -3.91 -2.61 9.16
C VAL A 67 -4.84 -2.89 10.32
#